data_AF-A0A7W2HKK6-F1
#
_entry.id   AF-A0A7W2HKK6-F1
#
_cell.length_a   1.000
_cell.length_b   1.000
_cell.length_c   1.000
_cell.angle_alpha   90.00
_cell.angle_beta   90.00
_cell.angle_gamma   90.00
#
_symmetry.space_group_name_H-M   'P 1'
#
loop_
_entity.id
_entity.type
_entity.pdbx_description
1 polymer ?
#
loop_
_entity_poly.entity_id
_entity_poly.type
_entity_poly.pdbx_seq_one_letter_code
_entity_poly.pdbx_strand_id
1 'polypeptide(L)'
;MSPRSTAARLAVVAAAAALSALAVGTPAHAASGDNDADEAYGTYQGRVTARTGLLLRDSPTRGGRVLRSEPYGAIVSIFCKTAGDRVDGNNRWYLLTDGTWAWGSARYIDNIGKAPRWC
;
A
#
# COMPACT_ATOMS: atom_id res chain seq x y z
N MET A 1 45.44 2.77 -17.46
CA MET A 1 45.29 2.51 -18.90
C MET A 1 43.85 2.79 -19.29
N SER A 2 43.62 3.83 -20.09
CA SER A 2 42.34 4.18 -20.69
C SER A 2 42.24 3.56 -22.09
N PRO A 3 41.06 3.14 -22.55
CA PRO A 3 40.78 3.08 -23.97
C PRO A 3 39.98 4.33 -24.39
N ARG A 4 40.62 5.15 -25.22
CA ARG A 4 39.99 6.12 -26.12
C ARG A 4 39.55 5.37 -27.38
N SER A 5 38.31 5.54 -27.83
CA SER A 5 37.90 5.17 -29.19
C SER A 5 36.96 6.22 -29.78
N THR A 6 37.37 6.69 -30.95
CA THR A 6 36.88 7.76 -31.85
C THR A 6 35.56 7.40 -32.54
N ALA A 7 34.55 8.28 -32.52
CA ALA A 7 34.14 9.23 -33.57
C ALA A 7 33.58 8.62 -34.88
N ALA A 8 32.32 8.95 -35.20
CA ALA A 8 31.86 9.17 -36.57
C ALA A 8 30.59 10.05 -36.56
N ARG A 9 30.71 11.24 -37.15
CA ARG A 9 29.60 12.14 -37.49
C ARG A 9 29.02 11.72 -38.83
N LEU A 10 27.70 11.71 -38.98
CA LEU A 10 27.03 11.94 -40.25
C LEU A 10 25.82 12.82 -40.00
N ALA A 11 25.80 13.93 -40.72
CA ALA A 11 24.76 14.95 -40.72
C ALA A 11 23.95 14.86 -42.02
N VAL A 12 22.84 15.60 -42.03
CA VAL A 12 22.15 16.29 -43.15
C VAL A 12 20.71 15.78 -43.42
N VAL A 13 19.70 16.49 -42.89
CA VAL A 13 18.83 17.55 -43.48
C VAL A 13 17.57 17.00 -44.16
N ALA A 14 16.39 17.44 -43.70
CA ALA A 14 15.35 18.05 -44.54
C ALA A 14 14.19 18.57 -43.66
N ALA A 15 13.86 19.84 -43.84
CA ALA A 15 12.76 20.54 -43.20
C ALA A 15 11.44 20.29 -43.96
N ALA A 16 10.30 20.26 -43.25
CA ALA A 16 9.01 20.75 -43.75
C ALA A 16 7.98 20.81 -42.62
N ALA A 17 7.22 21.90 -42.62
CA ALA A 17 6.26 22.30 -41.61
C ALA A 17 4.91 21.57 -41.71
N ALA A 18 4.23 21.44 -40.58
CA ALA A 18 2.76 21.49 -40.51
C ALA A 18 2.34 22.02 -39.13
N LEU A 19 1.84 23.26 -39.10
CA LEU A 19 1.04 23.78 -37.99
C LEU A 19 -0.27 22.98 -37.95
N SER A 20 -0.51 22.25 -36.88
CA SER A 20 -1.80 21.59 -36.62
C SER A 20 -2.29 21.93 -35.21
N ALA A 21 -3.24 22.85 -35.18
CA ALA A 21 -4.35 23.04 -34.24
C ALA A 21 -4.18 22.72 -32.73
N LEU A 22 -4.52 23.74 -31.92
CA LEU A 22 -4.84 23.66 -30.50
C LEU A 22 -5.94 22.61 -30.22
N ALA A 23 -5.65 21.64 -29.37
CA ALA A 23 -6.65 20.96 -28.55
C ALA A 23 -6.10 20.87 -27.12
N VAL A 24 -6.69 21.64 -26.21
CA VAL A 24 -6.44 21.56 -24.77
C VAL A 24 -6.99 20.21 -24.30
N GLY A 25 -6.16 19.18 -24.31
CA GLY A 25 -6.47 17.89 -23.71
C GLY A 25 -6.08 17.92 -22.25
N THR A 26 -7.03 18.13 -21.35
CA THR A 26 -6.86 17.84 -19.92
C THR A 26 -6.41 16.38 -19.77
N PRO A 27 -5.36 16.04 -19.01
CA PRO A 27 -5.15 14.66 -18.60
C PRO A 27 -6.28 14.29 -17.65
N ALA A 28 -7.34 13.69 -18.20
CA ALA A 28 -8.27 12.88 -17.43
C ALA A 28 -7.42 11.77 -16.80
N HIS A 29 -7.21 11.84 -15.49
CA HIS A 29 -6.66 10.74 -14.72
C HIS A 29 -7.68 9.60 -14.85
N ALA A 30 -7.43 8.69 -15.79
CA ALA A 30 -8.12 7.42 -15.83
C ALA A 30 -7.68 6.65 -14.58
N ALA A 31 -8.49 6.72 -13.53
CA ALA A 31 -8.45 5.73 -12.48
C ALA A 31 -8.86 4.40 -13.13
N SER A 32 -7.88 3.58 -13.48
CA SER A 32 -8.07 2.17 -13.78
C SER A 32 -8.53 1.48 -12.50
N GLY A 33 -9.83 1.58 -12.21
CA GLY A 33 -10.53 0.71 -11.30
C GLY A 33 -10.91 -0.55 -12.05
N ASP A 34 -9.94 -1.43 -12.25
CA ASP A 34 -10.14 -2.72 -12.88
C ASP A 34 -10.12 -3.83 -11.84
N ASN A 35 -11.01 -4.80 -12.04
CA ASN A 35 -11.15 -6.12 -11.41
C ASN A 35 -12.10 -6.17 -10.18
N ASP A 36 -13.38 -6.26 -10.52
CA ASP A 36 -14.17 -7.49 -10.42
C ASP A 36 -14.16 -8.28 -9.11
N ALA A 37 -15.39 -8.48 -8.65
CA ALA A 37 -15.79 -9.43 -7.63
C ALA A 37 -15.51 -10.87 -8.10
N ASP A 38 -14.28 -11.33 -7.88
CA ASP A 38 -14.02 -12.72 -7.52
C ASP A 38 -14.52 -12.93 -6.07
N GLU A 39 -15.10 -14.08 -5.74
CA GLU A 39 -15.78 -14.38 -4.48
C GLU A 39 -14.94 -14.13 -3.22
N ALA A 40 -14.83 -12.86 -2.81
CA ALA A 40 -14.08 -12.48 -1.64
C ALA A 40 -14.88 -12.88 -0.41
N TYR A 41 -14.31 -13.72 0.44
CA TYR A 41 -14.50 -13.59 1.89
C TYR A 41 -14.15 -12.15 2.27
N GLY A 42 -15.09 -11.21 2.08
CA GLY A 42 -14.76 -9.85 1.67
C GLY A 42 -13.59 -9.28 2.46
N THR A 43 -12.42 -9.20 1.81
CA THR A 43 -11.13 -8.91 2.42
C THR A 43 -11.29 -7.64 3.23
N TYR A 44 -11.31 -7.76 4.55
CA TYR A 44 -11.38 -6.57 5.39
C TYR A 44 -10.06 -5.84 5.17
N GLN A 45 -10.13 -4.54 4.94
CA GLN A 45 -8.94 -3.73 4.72
C GLN A 45 -8.85 -2.68 5.80
N GLY A 46 -7.63 -2.22 6.06
CA GLY A 46 -7.39 -1.09 6.93
C GLY A 46 -6.20 -0.27 6.49
N ARG A 47 -6.16 0.98 6.93
CA ARG A 47 -5.02 1.89 6.74
C ARG A 47 -4.30 2.08 8.06
N VAL A 48 -2.98 1.89 8.04
CA VAL A 48 -2.13 2.13 9.22
C VAL A 48 -2.06 3.63 9.52
N THR A 49 -2.39 4.02 10.75
CA THR A 49 -2.40 5.42 11.20
C THR A 49 -1.28 5.75 12.19
N ALA A 50 -0.47 4.77 12.60
CA ALA A 50 0.71 4.99 13.44
C ALA A 50 1.79 5.78 12.67
N ARG A 51 2.09 7.00 13.10
CA ARG A 51 3.04 7.91 12.42
C ARG A 51 4.47 7.36 12.33
N THR A 52 4.89 6.58 13.32
CA THR A 52 6.21 5.95 13.37
C THR A 52 6.22 4.53 12.78
N GLY A 53 5.11 4.11 12.15
CA GLY A 53 4.88 2.73 11.77
C GLY A 53 4.26 1.89 12.89
N LEU A 54 3.60 0.80 12.50
CA LEU A 54 2.93 -0.15 13.38
C LEU A 54 3.75 -1.43 13.50
N LEU A 55 4.16 -1.77 14.73
CA LEU A 55 4.80 -3.04 15.02
C LEU A 55 3.74 -4.15 15.05
N LEU A 56 3.94 -5.17 14.22
CA LEU A 56 3.11 -6.36 14.16
C LEU A 56 3.73 -7.48 14.97
N ARG A 57 2.89 -8.22 15.71
CA ARG A 57 3.32 -9.14 16.76
C ARG A 57 2.81 -10.56 16.54
N ASP A 58 3.43 -11.54 17.18
CA ASP A 58 2.99 -12.94 17.12
C ASP A 58 1.76 -13.27 17.99
N SER A 59 1.38 -12.36 18.89
CA SER A 59 0.19 -12.47 19.74
C SER A 59 -0.48 -11.10 19.91
N PRO A 60 -1.78 -11.04 20.25
CA PRO A 60 -2.52 -9.79 20.48
C PRO A 60 -2.20 -9.19 21.86
N THR A 61 -0.91 -9.09 22.18
CA THR A 61 -0.39 -8.59 23.45
C THR A 61 0.68 -7.54 23.19
N ARG A 62 0.87 -6.60 24.11
CA ARG A 62 1.93 -5.58 24.00
C ARG A 62 3.33 -6.18 24.12
N GLY A 63 3.44 -7.30 24.85
CA GLY A 63 4.68 -8.05 25.06
C GLY A 63 5.00 -9.08 23.96
N GLY A 64 4.08 -9.33 23.03
CA GLY A 64 4.29 -10.27 21.93
C GLY A 64 5.52 -9.91 21.11
N ARG A 65 6.23 -10.92 20.61
CA ARG A 65 7.44 -10.73 19.82
C ARG A 65 7.08 -9.99 18.54
N VAL A 66 7.86 -8.95 18.23
CA VAL A 66 7.70 -8.20 16.98
C VAL A 66 8.14 -9.09 15.83
N LEU A 67 7.23 -9.35 14.90
CA LEU A 67 7.49 -10.12 13.69
C LEU A 67 7.94 -9.22 12.54
N ARG A 68 7.29 -8.06 12.40
CA ARG A 68 7.55 -7.09 11.35
C ARG A 68 6.94 -5.73 11.72
N SER A 69 7.11 -4.76 10.83
CA SER A 69 6.43 -3.46 10.93
C SER A 69 5.76 -3.10 9.63
N GLU A 70 4.73 -2.24 9.72
CA GLU A 70 4.08 -1.60 8.58
C GLU A 70 4.22 -0.09 8.68
N PRO A 71 4.55 0.61 7.58
CA PRO A 71 4.71 2.05 7.61
C PRO A 71 3.37 2.78 7.74
N TYR A 72 3.43 4.05 8.13
CA TYR A 72 2.27 4.94 8.13
C TYR A 72 1.62 4.99 6.73
N GLY A 73 0.29 4.91 6.68
CA GLY A 73 -0.48 4.95 5.45
C GLY A 73 -0.54 3.64 4.66
N ALA A 74 0.18 2.60 5.09
CA ALA A 74 0.10 1.27 4.48
C ALA A 74 -1.34 0.75 4.50
N ILE A 75 -1.76 0.12 3.40
CA ILE A 75 -3.02 -0.62 3.33
C ILE A 75 -2.74 -2.06 3.69
N VAL A 76 -3.47 -2.57 4.67
CA VAL A 76 -3.31 -3.93 5.19
C VAL A 76 -4.59 -4.74 5.00
N SER A 77 -4.42 -6.02 4.72
CA SER A 77 -5.45 -7.03 4.64
C SER A 77 -5.66 -7.66 6.02
N ILE A 78 -6.91 -7.66 6.48
CA ILE A 78 -7.32 -8.10 7.81
C ILE A 78 -8.18 -9.37 7.66
N PHE A 79 -7.83 -10.42 8.40
CA PHE A 79 -8.62 -11.65 8.43
C PHE A 79 -9.78 -11.58 9.43
N CYS A 80 -9.48 -11.22 10.68
CA CYS A 80 -10.46 -11.13 11.77
C CYS A 80 -9.95 -10.23 12.92
N LYS A 81 -10.84 -9.97 13.89
CA LYS A 81 -10.55 -9.20 15.10
C LYS A 81 -10.68 -10.03 16.37
N THR A 82 -9.85 -9.73 17.37
CA THR A 82 -9.93 -10.36 18.70
C THR A 82 -9.67 -9.36 19.83
N ALA A 83 -9.99 -9.78 21.05
CA ALA A 83 -9.61 -9.08 22.27
C ALA A 83 -8.16 -9.39 22.64
N GLY A 84 -7.45 -8.38 23.12
CA GLY A 84 -6.09 -8.52 23.61
C GLY A 84 -5.73 -7.39 24.57
N ASP A 85 -4.45 -7.14 24.72
CA ASP A 85 -3.96 -6.06 25.59
C ASP A 85 -4.46 -4.69 25.14
N ARG A 86 -4.65 -3.77 26.09
CA ARG A 86 -5.00 -2.39 25.79
C ARG A 86 -3.79 -1.61 25.28
N VAL A 87 -3.97 -0.96 24.14
CA VAL A 87 -3.06 0.02 23.56
C VAL A 87 -3.82 1.34 23.44
N ASP A 88 -3.37 2.37 24.15
CA ASP A 88 -4.02 3.69 24.24
C ASP A 88 -5.55 3.61 24.44
N GLY A 89 -5.98 2.77 25.38
CA GLY A 89 -7.40 2.59 25.73
C GLY A 89 -8.18 1.62 24.84
N ASN A 90 -7.61 1.13 23.72
CA ASN A 90 -8.27 0.18 22.82
C ASN A 90 -7.71 -1.24 22.99
N ASN A 91 -8.58 -2.21 23.28
CA ASN A 91 -8.23 -3.63 23.46
C ASN A 91 -8.43 -4.49 22.20
N ARG A 92 -8.65 -3.86 21.06
CA ARG A 92 -8.93 -4.53 19.80
C ARG A 92 -7.65 -4.76 19.02
N TRP A 93 -7.53 -5.98 18.50
CA TRP A 93 -6.43 -6.43 17.66
C TRP A 93 -6.96 -7.04 16.38
N TYR A 94 -6.21 -6.86 15.29
CA TYR A 94 -6.50 -7.41 13.96
C TYR A 94 -5.42 -8.40 13.57
N LEU A 95 -5.83 -9.56 13.08
CA LEU A 95 -4.93 -10.51 12.45
C LEU A 95 -4.74 -10.10 10.99
N LEU A 96 -3.52 -9.66 10.66
CA LEU A 96 -3.17 -9.21 9.33
C LEU A 96 -2.58 -10.37 8.52
N THR A 97 -2.88 -10.40 7.23
CA THR A 97 -2.47 -11.50 6.34
C THR A 97 -1.42 -11.10 5.33
N ASP A 98 -1.04 -9.82 5.28
CA ASP A 98 0.04 -9.38 4.40
C ASP A 98 1.37 -9.92 4.91
N GLY A 99 2.13 -10.60 4.04
CA GLY A 99 3.39 -11.24 4.42
C GLY A 99 3.21 -12.30 5.50
N THR A 100 4.00 -12.22 6.59
CA THR A 100 3.84 -13.11 7.74
C THR A 100 2.63 -12.69 8.56
N TRP A 101 1.72 -13.65 8.80
CA TRP A 101 0.53 -13.42 9.61
C TRP A 101 0.90 -12.92 10.99
N ALA A 102 0.34 -11.76 11.36
CA ALA A 102 0.73 -11.07 12.57
C ALA A 102 -0.40 -10.18 13.11
N TRP A 103 -0.35 -9.92 14.41
CA TRP A 103 -1.31 -9.11 15.13
C TRP A 103 -0.90 -7.64 15.13
N GLY A 104 -1.79 -6.78 14.62
CA GLY A 104 -1.69 -5.33 14.73
C GLY A 104 -2.73 -4.79 15.70
N SER A 105 -2.36 -3.79 16.53
CA SER A 105 -3.35 -3.11 17.37
C SER A 105 -4.29 -2.30 16.48
N ALA A 106 -5.60 -2.55 16.60
CA ALA A 106 -6.62 -1.81 15.89
C ALA A 106 -6.71 -0.34 16.34
N ARG A 107 -6.01 0.04 17.42
CA ARG A 107 -5.83 1.45 17.80
C ARG A 107 -5.25 2.29 16.67
N TYR A 108 -4.42 1.69 15.83
CA TYR A 108 -3.64 2.34 14.78
C TYR A 108 -3.96 1.80 13.38
N ILE A 109 -5.14 1.23 13.19
CA ILE A 109 -5.62 0.76 11.89
C ILE A 109 -7.04 1.28 11.71
N ASP A 110 -7.23 2.19 10.76
CA ASP A 110 -8.55 2.66 10.36
C ASP A 110 -9.15 1.69 9.37
N ASN A 111 -10.35 1.17 9.64
CA ASN A 111 -11.01 0.23 8.73
C ASN A 111 -11.39 0.93 7.42
N ILE A 112 -11.13 0.26 6.31
CA ILE A 112 -11.61 0.63 5.00
C ILE A 112 -12.83 -0.25 4.71
N GLY A 113 -14.01 0.36 4.71
CA GLY A 113 -15.28 -0.34 4.56
C GLY A 113 -15.75 -1.00 5.86
N LYS A 114 -16.29 -2.23 5.74
CA LYS A 114 -16.91 -2.93 6.87
C LYS A 114 -15.88 -3.33 7.94
N ALA A 115 -16.29 -3.32 9.20
CA ALA A 115 -15.43 -3.78 10.29
C ALA A 115 -15.17 -5.31 10.21
N PRO A 116 -13.96 -5.78 10.56
CA PRO A 116 -13.63 -7.21 10.58
C PRO A 116 -14.59 -8.05 11.41
N ARG A 117 -14.82 -9.30 10.98
CA ARG A 117 -15.50 -10.32 11.79
C ARG A 117 -14.65 -10.71 12.99
N TRP A 118 -15.27 -11.29 14.01
CA TRP A 118 -14.54 -11.88 15.12
C TRP A 118 -13.78 -13.15 14.68
N CYS A 119 -12.60 -13.32 15.25
CA CYS A 119 -12.04 -14.63 15.51
C CYS A 119 -12.80 -15.20 16.73
#